data_AF-A0AAU9ZL36-F1
#
_entry.id   AF-A0AAU9ZL36-F1
#
_cell.length_a   1.000
_cell.length_b   1.000
_cell.length_c   1.000
_cell.angle_alpha   90.00
_cell.angle_beta   90.00
_cell.angle_gamma   90.00
#
_symmetry.space_group_name_H-M   'P 1'
#
loop_
_entity.id
_entity.type
_entity.pdbx_description
1 polymer ?
#
loop_
_entity_poly.entity_id
_entity_poly.type
_entity_poly.pdbx_seq_one_letter_code
_entity_poly.pdbx_strand_id
1 'polypeptide(L)'
;MTPRKVMMLVTLKRLQLTAMAEQLSGQSESLFNCSTDEHLSGGHCCKNCNAGEFVQESCTVPHTLGQCEKCHPGTFTEAGNGLGFCRSCSICGEDQEMVADCSATSDRKCQCQMGNFYSDSGSSEFCRRCTECPQGVPVLQKCNSTSNTVCGLAATSQSALVSWPV
;
A
#
# COMPACT_ATOMS: atom_id res chain seq x y z
N MET A 1 -47.01 -61.62 8.92
CA MET A 1 -45.92 -62.58 9.27
C MET A 1 -45.31 -63.03 7.95
N THR A 2 -44.08 -62.70 7.55
CA THR A 2 -42.76 -63.04 8.16
C THR A 2 -41.67 -62.01 7.74
N PRO A 3 -40.66 -61.68 8.57
CA PRO A 3 -39.79 -60.51 8.37
C PRO A 3 -38.49 -60.84 7.59
N ARG A 4 -38.55 -61.73 6.60
CA ARG A 4 -37.42 -62.00 5.68
C ARG A 4 -37.10 -60.79 4.75
N LYS A 5 -37.89 -59.71 4.85
CA LYS A 5 -37.74 -58.44 4.13
C LYS A 5 -36.92 -57.38 4.88
N VAL A 6 -36.56 -57.58 6.16
CA VAL A 6 -35.79 -56.58 6.94
C VAL A 6 -34.28 -56.65 6.64
N MET A 7 -33.78 -57.75 6.06
CA MET A 7 -32.37 -57.92 5.71
C MET A 7 -32.05 -57.67 4.22
N MET A 8 -32.89 -56.90 3.53
CA MET A 8 -32.61 -56.38 2.18
C MET A 8 -32.64 -54.84 2.11
N LEU A 9 -33.00 -54.16 3.21
CA LEU A 9 -33.02 -52.70 3.29
C LEU A 9 -31.74 -52.10 3.92
N VAL A 10 -30.89 -52.92 4.55
CA VAL A 10 -29.67 -52.44 5.22
C VAL A 10 -28.44 -52.43 4.30
N THR A 11 -28.47 -53.12 3.16
CA THR A 11 -27.34 -53.16 2.21
C THR A 11 -27.41 -52.14 1.08
N LEU A 12 -28.60 -51.66 0.69
CA LEU A 12 -28.72 -50.57 -0.30
C LEU A 12 -28.44 -49.18 0.27
N LYS A 13 -28.49 -49.00 1.60
CA LYS A 13 -28.12 -47.74 2.26
C LYS A 13 -26.62 -47.61 2.57
N ARG A 14 -25.81 -48.62 2.22
CA ARG A 14 -24.34 -48.58 2.38
C ARG A 14 -23.56 -48.38 1.09
N LEU A 15 -24.19 -48.43 -0.09
CA LEU A 15 -23.52 -48.18 -1.38
C LEU A 15 -23.61 -46.72 -1.88
N GLN A 16 -24.15 -45.81 -1.07
CA GLN A 16 -24.17 -44.37 -1.37
C GLN A 16 -23.57 -43.52 -0.24
N LEU A 17 -22.58 -44.04 0.49
CA LEU A 17 -21.86 -43.24 1.50
C LEU A 17 -20.40 -42.92 1.15
N THR A 18 -19.91 -43.26 -0.04
CA THR A 18 -18.53 -42.95 -0.43
C THR A 18 -18.40 -42.19 -1.75
N ALA A 19 -19.46 -41.55 -2.25
CA ALA A 19 -19.39 -40.77 -3.49
C ALA A 19 -19.86 -39.31 -3.31
N MET A 20 -19.64 -38.72 -2.13
CA MET A 20 -19.88 -37.28 -1.89
C MET A 20 -18.64 -36.59 -1.27
N ALA A 21 -17.44 -37.11 -1.54
CA ALA A 21 -16.17 -36.52 -1.09
C ALA A 21 -15.16 -36.30 -2.22
N GLU A 22 -15.62 -36.24 -3.48
CA GLU A 22 -14.76 -36.05 -4.67
C GLU A 22 -15.26 -34.97 -5.65
N GLN A 23 -16.23 -34.13 -5.25
CA GLN A 23 -16.66 -32.98 -6.08
C GLN A 23 -16.44 -31.60 -5.44
N LEU A 24 -15.58 -31.50 -4.41
CA LEU A 24 -15.21 -30.22 -3.78
C LEU A 24 -13.82 -29.70 -4.18
N SER A 25 -13.24 -30.19 -5.28
CA SER A 25 -11.90 -29.76 -5.74
C SER A 25 -11.85 -29.14 -7.14
N GLY A 26 -12.99 -28.85 -7.78
CA GLY A 26 -13.02 -28.48 -9.21
C GLY A 26 -13.79 -27.22 -9.64
N GLN A 27 -14.37 -26.44 -8.73
CA GLN A 27 -15.12 -25.21 -9.07
C GLN A 27 -14.93 -24.04 -8.09
N SER A 28 -13.82 -24.02 -7.33
CA SER A 28 -13.62 -23.05 -6.25
C SER A 28 -12.29 -22.29 -6.33
N GLU A 29 -11.83 -21.95 -7.52
CA GLU A 29 -10.65 -21.08 -7.71
C GLU A 29 -10.94 -19.79 -8.50
N SER A 30 -12.21 -19.39 -8.69
CA SER A 30 -12.52 -18.13 -9.41
C SER A 30 -13.77 -17.36 -8.96
N LEU A 31 -14.45 -17.74 -7.88
CA LEU A 31 -15.67 -17.06 -7.45
C LEU A 31 -15.45 -15.79 -6.61
N PHE A 32 -14.20 -15.48 -6.25
CA PHE A 32 -13.86 -14.30 -5.45
C PHE A 32 -12.61 -13.54 -5.94
N ASN A 33 -11.99 -13.97 -7.03
CA ASN A 33 -10.78 -13.34 -7.54
C ASN A 33 -11.11 -12.56 -8.81
N CYS A 34 -11.41 -11.28 -8.65
CA CYS A 34 -11.64 -10.36 -9.76
C CYS A 34 -10.32 -10.06 -10.48
N SER A 35 -10.43 -9.65 -11.74
CA SER A 35 -9.27 -9.20 -12.52
C SER A 35 -8.66 -7.93 -11.89
N THR A 36 -7.43 -7.57 -12.26
CA THR A 36 -6.75 -6.37 -11.70
C THR A 36 -7.47 -5.06 -12.02
N ASP A 37 -8.26 -5.02 -13.09
CA ASP A 37 -9.10 -3.90 -13.52
C ASP A 37 -10.55 -4.00 -13.01
N GLU A 38 -10.79 -4.88 -12.04
CA GLU A 38 -12.10 -5.14 -11.46
C GLU A 38 -12.06 -5.11 -9.92
N HIS A 39 -13.24 -4.99 -9.30
CA HIS A 39 -13.45 -5.07 -7.87
C HIS A 39 -14.66 -5.94 -7.56
N LEU A 40 -14.68 -6.53 -6.36
CA LEU A 40 -15.81 -7.32 -5.90
C LEU A 40 -16.90 -6.39 -5.36
N SER A 41 -18.11 -6.46 -5.92
CA SER A 41 -19.30 -5.80 -5.39
C SER A 41 -20.51 -6.72 -5.50
N GLY A 42 -21.34 -6.79 -4.45
CA GLY A 42 -22.56 -7.61 -4.47
C GLY A 42 -22.35 -9.10 -4.81
N GLY A 43 -21.19 -9.67 -4.49
CA GLY A 43 -20.86 -11.07 -4.76
C GLY A 43 -20.45 -11.38 -6.20
N HIS A 44 -20.21 -10.37 -7.04
CA HIS A 44 -19.68 -10.52 -8.39
C HIS A 44 -18.62 -9.45 -8.70
N CYS A 45 -17.87 -9.63 -9.78
CA CYS A 45 -16.86 -8.65 -10.18
C CYS A 45 -17.49 -7.53 -11.01
N CYS A 46 -17.08 -6.29 -10.75
CA CYS A 46 -17.45 -5.10 -11.49
C CYS A 46 -16.17 -4.45 -12.04
N LYS A 47 -16.24 -3.79 -13.19
CA LYS A 47 -15.12 -3.00 -13.70
C LYS A 47 -14.83 -1.80 -12.80
N ASN A 48 -13.56 -1.47 -12.67
CA ASN A 48 -13.11 -0.32 -11.89
C ASN A 48 -13.44 1.00 -12.58
N CYS A 49 -13.74 2.02 -11.77
CA CYS A 49 -13.73 3.41 -12.20
C CYS A 49 -12.30 3.86 -12.50
N ASN A 50 -12.12 4.94 -13.26
CA ASN A 50 -10.78 5.41 -13.58
C ASN A 50 -10.11 6.11 -12.40
N ALA A 51 -8.82 6.43 -12.55
CA ALA A 51 -8.15 7.37 -11.65
C ALA A 51 -8.88 8.72 -11.66
N GLY A 52 -9.02 9.34 -10.48
CA GLY A 52 -9.81 10.55 -10.31
C GLY A 52 -11.32 10.34 -10.24
N GLU A 53 -11.76 9.09 -10.17
CA GLU A 53 -13.16 8.71 -9.99
C GLU A 53 -13.34 7.72 -8.83
N PHE A 54 -14.57 7.63 -8.35
CA PHE A 54 -15.06 6.66 -7.38
C PHE A 54 -16.40 6.07 -7.83
N VAL A 55 -16.78 4.92 -7.27
CA VAL A 55 -18.05 4.24 -7.55
C VAL A 55 -19.18 4.96 -6.82
N GLN A 56 -20.05 5.63 -7.56
CA GLN A 56 -21.29 6.23 -7.06
C GLN A 56 -22.40 5.18 -6.94
N GLU A 57 -22.56 4.35 -7.97
CA GLU A 57 -23.49 3.20 -7.97
C GLU A 57 -22.77 1.94 -8.49
N SER A 58 -22.94 0.82 -7.80
CA SER A 58 -22.32 -0.46 -8.20
C SER A 58 -22.92 -1.01 -9.49
N CYS A 59 -22.13 -1.81 -10.20
CA CYS A 59 -22.65 -2.55 -11.35
C CYS A 59 -23.71 -3.58 -10.91
N THR A 60 -24.69 -3.83 -11.78
CA THR A 60 -25.74 -4.84 -11.54
C THR A 60 -25.53 -6.11 -12.35
N VAL A 61 -24.68 -6.03 -13.39
CA VAL A 61 -24.32 -7.14 -14.27
C VAL A 61 -22.83 -7.44 -14.07
N PRO A 62 -22.44 -8.71 -13.86
CA PRO A 62 -21.04 -9.09 -13.72
C PRO A 62 -20.16 -8.59 -14.87
N HIS A 63 -18.94 -8.17 -14.52
CA HIS A 63 -17.89 -7.68 -15.42
C HIS A 63 -18.26 -6.41 -16.20
N THR A 64 -19.23 -5.63 -15.70
CA THR A 64 -19.63 -4.33 -16.27
C THR A 64 -19.21 -3.17 -15.39
N LEU A 65 -19.17 -1.97 -15.97
CA LEU A 65 -18.89 -0.74 -15.24
C LEU A 65 -20.16 -0.25 -14.55
N GLY A 66 -20.06 0.10 -13.27
CA GLY A 66 -21.10 0.81 -12.53
C GLY A 66 -21.17 2.30 -12.92
N GLN A 67 -21.81 3.10 -12.08
CA GLN A 67 -21.77 4.55 -12.21
C GLN A 67 -20.56 5.12 -11.48
N CYS A 68 -19.70 5.81 -12.22
CA CYS A 68 -18.51 6.46 -11.70
C CYS A 68 -18.72 7.97 -11.62
N GLU A 69 -18.21 8.58 -10.56
CA GLU A 69 -18.24 10.03 -10.35
C GLU A 69 -16.84 10.56 -10.06
N LYS A 70 -16.57 11.80 -10.48
CA LYS A 70 -15.27 12.45 -10.27
C LYS A 70 -15.02 12.75 -8.80
N CYS A 71 -13.75 12.67 -8.40
CA CYS A 71 -13.32 13.12 -7.09
C CYS A 71 -13.64 14.61 -6.87
N HIS A 72 -14.12 14.92 -5.67
CA HIS A 72 -14.38 16.28 -5.24
C HIS A 72 -13.06 17.02 -4.94
N PRO A 73 -13.03 18.36 -4.98
CA PRO A 73 -11.85 19.13 -4.58
C PRO A 73 -11.36 18.72 -3.19
N GLY A 74 -10.04 18.49 -3.06
CA GLY A 74 -9.44 17.98 -1.82
C GLY A 74 -9.49 16.45 -1.66
N THR A 75 -9.88 15.70 -2.71
CA THR A 75 -9.82 14.24 -2.73
C THR A 75 -9.23 13.69 -4.03
N PHE A 76 -8.71 12.47 -4.01
CA PHE A 76 -8.04 11.83 -5.14
C PHE A 76 -8.15 10.30 -5.17
N THR A 77 -7.92 9.70 -6.34
CA THR A 77 -7.62 8.27 -6.54
C THR A 77 -6.54 8.12 -7.62
N GLU A 78 -5.43 7.46 -7.32
CA GLU A 78 -4.26 7.41 -8.21
C GLU A 78 -4.41 6.43 -9.38
N ALA A 79 -5.25 5.42 -9.20
CA ALA A 79 -5.41 4.33 -10.14
C ALA A 79 -6.89 3.94 -10.25
N GLY A 80 -7.18 3.10 -11.25
CA GLY A 80 -8.52 2.55 -11.40
C GLY A 80 -8.92 1.74 -10.16
N ASN A 81 -10.13 1.99 -9.65
CA ASN A 81 -10.54 1.49 -8.34
C ASN A 81 -12.04 1.18 -8.25
N GLY A 82 -12.42 0.45 -7.19
CA GLY A 82 -13.80 0.18 -6.78
C GLY A 82 -14.20 0.86 -5.47
N LEU A 83 -13.58 2.00 -5.13
CA LEU A 83 -13.85 2.69 -3.87
C LEU A 83 -15.20 3.42 -3.94
N GLY A 84 -15.96 3.42 -2.85
CA GLY A 84 -17.20 4.21 -2.73
C GLY A 84 -16.96 5.71 -2.46
N PHE A 85 -15.70 6.13 -2.30
CA PHE A 85 -15.31 7.52 -2.10
C PHE A 85 -13.83 7.70 -2.46
N CYS A 86 -13.47 8.92 -2.88
CA CYS A 86 -12.07 9.27 -3.11
C CYS A 86 -11.32 9.48 -1.79
N ARG A 87 -9.99 9.26 -1.80
CA ARG A 87 -9.14 9.47 -0.62
C ARG A 87 -8.95 10.97 -0.38
N SER A 88 -8.97 11.41 0.87
CA SER A 88 -8.63 12.80 1.21
C SER A 88 -7.17 13.08 0.89
N CYS A 89 -6.88 14.27 0.35
CA CYS A 89 -5.51 14.70 0.13
C CYS A 89 -4.78 14.88 1.47
N SER A 90 -3.51 14.50 1.51
CA SER A 90 -2.64 14.66 2.67
C SER A 90 -2.50 16.11 3.10
N ILE A 91 -2.34 16.32 4.40
CA ILE A 91 -1.86 17.47 5.21
C ILE A 91 -0.35 17.78 5.12
N CYS A 92 0.18 18.89 4.59
CA CYS A 92 1.60 19.20 4.89
C CYS A 92 1.73 19.65 6.35
N GLY A 93 2.70 19.07 7.07
CA GLY A 93 3.02 19.44 8.46
C GLY A 93 3.60 20.85 8.59
N GLU A 94 3.73 21.33 9.82
CA GLU A 94 4.24 22.69 10.12
C GLU A 94 5.70 22.89 9.68
N ASP A 95 6.50 21.84 9.78
CA ASP A 95 7.92 21.77 9.41
C ASP A 95 8.15 21.31 7.95
N GLN A 96 7.07 21.22 7.18
CA GLN A 96 7.05 20.84 5.78
C GLN A 96 6.62 21.99 4.88
N GLU A 97 6.92 21.86 3.60
CA GLU A 97 6.43 22.73 2.54
C GLU A 97 5.78 21.90 1.42
N MET A 98 4.76 22.47 0.79
CA MET A 98 4.09 21.85 -0.35
C MET A 98 4.95 21.98 -1.60
N VAL A 99 5.24 20.86 -2.25
CA VAL A 99 5.99 20.83 -3.53
C VAL A 99 5.13 20.47 -4.73
N ALA A 100 4.02 19.81 -4.49
CA ALA A 100 2.99 19.59 -5.51
C ALA A 100 1.62 19.62 -4.85
N ASP A 101 0.70 20.37 -5.43
CA ASP A 101 -0.68 20.42 -4.94
C ASP A 101 -1.44 19.14 -5.29
N CYS A 102 -2.53 18.89 -4.57
CA CYS A 102 -3.39 17.76 -4.83
C CYS A 102 -4.17 17.92 -6.14
N SER A 103 -4.43 16.80 -6.81
CA SER A 103 -5.32 16.74 -7.96
C SER A 103 -6.27 15.55 -7.83
N ALA A 104 -7.26 15.43 -8.70
CA ALA A 104 -8.14 14.26 -8.69
C ALA A 104 -7.38 12.93 -8.80
N THR A 105 -6.19 12.91 -9.42
CA THR A 105 -5.43 11.68 -9.67
C THR A 105 -4.12 11.57 -8.88
N SER A 106 -3.82 12.51 -7.99
CA SER A 106 -2.55 12.52 -7.27
C SER A 106 -2.68 13.19 -5.92
N ASP A 107 -2.10 12.57 -4.89
CA ASP A 107 -2.00 13.21 -3.59
C ASP A 107 -1.13 14.48 -3.64
N ARG A 108 -1.35 15.36 -2.66
CA ARG A 108 -0.42 16.44 -2.35
C ARG A 108 0.92 15.85 -1.93
N LYS A 109 2.00 16.42 -2.45
CA LYS A 109 3.36 16.10 -2.02
C LYS A 109 3.92 17.20 -1.14
N CYS A 110 4.48 16.78 -0.02
CA CYS A 110 5.17 17.62 0.94
C CYS A 110 6.65 17.25 0.99
N GLN A 111 7.50 18.19 1.36
CA GLN A 111 8.91 17.93 1.69
C GLN A 111 9.29 18.66 2.98
N CYS A 112 10.29 18.16 3.71
CA CYS A 112 10.86 18.91 4.83
C CYS A 112 11.44 20.24 4.35
N GLN A 113 11.15 21.32 5.08
CA GLN A 113 11.70 22.65 4.80
C GLN A 113 13.24 22.65 4.82
N MET A 114 13.84 23.64 4.17
CA MET A 114 15.31 23.80 4.16
C MET A 114 15.90 23.78 5.57
N GLY A 115 16.96 23.00 5.75
CA GLY A 115 17.60 22.79 7.06
C GLY A 115 17.02 21.61 7.85
N ASN A 116 16.01 20.92 7.32
CA ASN A 116 15.47 19.69 7.87
C ASN A 116 15.50 18.53 6.85
N PHE A 117 15.40 17.30 7.35
CA PHE A 117 15.32 16.06 6.57
C PHE A 117 14.31 15.07 7.20
N TYR A 118 13.77 14.16 6.39
CA TYR A 118 12.92 13.07 6.88
C TYR A 118 13.70 12.09 7.76
N SER A 119 13.19 11.85 8.97
CA SER A 119 13.88 11.04 9.99
C SER A 119 14.11 9.60 9.57
N ASP A 120 13.10 9.00 8.95
CA ASP A 120 13.16 7.65 8.42
C ASP A 120 12.89 7.70 6.92
N SER A 121 13.63 6.92 6.14
CA SER A 121 13.47 6.84 4.69
C SER A 121 12.10 6.33 4.22
N GLY A 122 11.27 5.84 5.14
CA GLY A 122 9.91 5.36 4.88
C GLY A 122 8.80 6.18 5.52
N SER A 123 9.11 7.16 6.40
CA SER A 123 8.11 8.01 7.03
C SER A 123 8.29 9.46 6.57
N SER A 124 7.34 9.93 5.74
CA SER A 124 7.28 11.35 5.36
C SER A 124 6.55 12.20 6.41
N GLU A 125 6.48 11.71 7.65
CA GLU A 125 5.66 12.31 8.71
C GLU A 125 6.46 13.29 9.58
N PHE A 126 7.75 13.04 9.83
CA PHE A 126 8.52 13.82 10.80
C PHE A 126 9.83 14.37 10.22
N CYS A 127 9.97 15.69 10.24
CA CYS A 127 11.21 16.35 9.87
C CYS A 127 12.11 16.57 11.07
N ARG A 128 13.40 16.33 10.88
CA ARG A 128 14.45 16.61 11.86
C ARG A 128 15.43 17.61 11.31
N ARG A 129 15.94 18.49 12.17
CA ARG A 129 17.01 19.41 11.79
C ARG A 129 18.23 18.64 11.32
N CYS A 130 18.85 19.15 10.27
CA CYS A 130 20.12 18.66 9.77
C CYS A 130 21.20 18.81 10.84
N THR A 131 22.11 17.84 10.90
CA THR A 131 23.30 17.91 11.74
C THR A 131 24.29 18.91 11.15
N GLU A 132 24.87 19.76 11.99
CA GLU A 132 26.02 20.59 11.63
C GLU A 132 27.31 19.84 11.98
N CYS A 133 28.28 19.82 11.05
CA CYS A 133 29.58 19.21 11.34
C CYS A 133 30.40 20.10 12.28
N PRO A 134 31.12 19.52 13.26
CA PRO A 134 32.01 20.28 14.13
C PRO A 134 33.05 21.09 13.34
N GLN A 135 33.56 22.17 13.94
CA GLN A 135 34.61 22.98 13.32
C GLN A 135 35.84 22.12 12.96
N GLY A 136 36.36 22.30 11.75
CA GLY A 136 37.51 21.53 11.25
C GLY A 136 37.18 20.12 10.75
N VAL A 137 35.92 19.68 10.82
CA VAL A 137 35.46 18.41 10.23
C VAL A 137 34.86 18.68 8.84
N PRO A 138 35.31 18.00 7.77
CA PRO A 138 34.76 18.22 6.44
C PRO A 138 33.34 17.66 6.32
N VAL A 139 32.48 18.37 5.58
CA VAL A 139 31.16 17.87 5.17
C VAL A 139 31.34 16.95 3.96
N LEU A 140 31.04 15.67 4.10
CA LEU A 140 31.12 14.69 3.01
C LEU A 140 29.85 14.70 2.14
N GLN A 141 28.70 14.91 2.76
CA GLN A 141 27.41 15.05 2.08
C GLN A 141 26.62 16.17 2.74
N LYS A 142 26.13 17.11 1.93
CA LYS A 142 25.23 18.15 2.41
C LYS A 142 23.83 17.56 2.68
N CYS A 143 23.19 18.07 3.71
CA CYS A 143 21.80 17.74 4.00
C CYS A 143 20.86 18.10 2.85
N ASN A 144 19.79 17.34 2.69
CA ASN A 144 18.64 17.65 1.85
C ASN A 144 17.35 17.18 2.55
N SER A 145 16.18 17.41 1.94
CA SER A 145 14.88 17.07 2.53
C SER A 145 14.69 15.58 2.88
N THR A 146 15.51 14.68 2.32
CA THR A 146 15.43 13.21 2.52
C THR A 146 16.66 12.61 3.21
N SER A 147 17.70 13.38 3.47
CA SER A 147 18.97 12.84 3.98
C SER A 147 19.71 13.86 4.82
N ASN A 148 20.17 13.43 5.98
CA ASN A 148 20.97 14.26 6.88
C ASN A 148 22.35 14.61 6.29
N THR A 149 23.02 15.60 6.89
CA THR A 149 24.44 15.87 6.67
C THR A 149 25.29 14.66 7.08
N VAL A 150 26.29 14.32 6.26
CA VAL A 150 27.33 13.35 6.62
C VAL A 150 28.65 14.08 6.85
N CYS A 151 29.22 13.90 8.04
CA CYS A 151 30.49 14.49 8.44
C CYS A 151 31.64 13.49 8.26
N GLY A 152 32.80 13.98 7.86
CA GLY A 152 34.02 13.18 7.80
C GLY A 152 34.68 13.01 9.16
N LEU A 153 35.91 12.49 9.16
CA LEU A 153 36.75 12.46 10.36
C LEU A 153 37.46 13.80 10.51
N ALA A 154 37.69 14.21 11.76
CA ALA A 154 38.57 15.34 12.04
C ALA A 154 39.97 15.04 11.48
N ALA A 155 40.56 15.99 10.77
CA ALA A 155 41.97 15.91 10.40
C ALA A 155 42.78 16.01 11.70
N THR A 156 43.11 14.86 12.30
CA THR A 156 44.16 14.85 13.32
C THR A 156 45.45 15.24 12.62
N SER A 157 46.04 16.34 13.07
CA SER A 157 47.39 16.73 12.68
C SER A 157 48.34 15.59 13.08
N GLN A 158 48.59 14.65 12.18
CA GLN A 158 49.70 13.72 12.29
C GLN A 158 50.98 14.51 12.05
N SER A 159 51.39 15.26 13.06
CA SER A 159 52.65 15.99 13.12
C SER A 159 53.04 16.18 14.58
N ALA A 160 53.01 15.09 15.35
CA ALA A 160 53.75 15.01 16.60
C ALA A 160 54.88 14.00 16.37
N LEU A 161 56.06 14.56 16.12
CA LEU A 161 57.35 13.91 15.96
C LEU A 161 57.55 12.83 17.04
N VAL A 162 57.62 11.56 16.64
CA VAL A 162 58.13 10.50 17.51
C VAL A 162 59.66 10.59 17.47
N SER A 163 60.24 11.46 18.28
CA SER A 163 61.68 11.43 18.58
C SER A 163 61.92 10.42 19.69
N TRP A 164 62.41 9.22 19.32
CA TRP A 164 63.00 8.27 20.27
C TRP A 164 64.39 8.77 20.69
N PRO A 165 64.72 8.87 21.99
CA PRO A 165 66.11 8.98 22.42
C PRO A 165 66.77 7.60 22.40
N VAL A 166 68.03 7.59 21.92
CA VAL A 166 69.00 6.49 21.92
C VAL A 166 69.51 6.24 23.34
#